data_AF-A0AAQ3KL19-F1
#
_entry.id   AF-A0AAQ3KL19-F1
#
_cell.length_a   1.000
_cell.length_b   1.000
_cell.length_c   1.000
_cell.angle_alpha   90.00
_cell.angle_beta   90.00
_cell.angle_gamma   90.00
#
_symmetry.space_group_name_H-M   'P 1'
#
loop_
_entity.id
_entity.type
_entity.pdbx_description
1 polymer ?
#
loop_
_entity_poly.entity_id
_entity_poly.type
_entity_poly.pdbx_seq_one_letter_code
_entity_poly.pdbx_strand_id
1 'polypeptide(L)'
;MTNSDDTANGDNTTNDDNAKQSLILGLCGSADGVHDILKEYGLPKGLLPHSKHHSFSDGNGELVVELKAPCYAQSSDIIYYDRIITGKLSYGIISDISSI
;
A
#
# COMPACT_ATOMS: atom_id res chain seq x y z
N MET A 1 -49.33 28.15 -10.17
CA MET A 1 -49.06 29.58 -9.90
C MET A 1 -49.03 29.71 -8.39
N THR A 2 -47.97 30.06 -7.67
CA THR A 2 -46.54 30.30 -7.90
C THR A 2 -45.94 30.18 -6.48
N ASN A 3 -44.84 29.44 -6.32
CA ASN A 3 -44.05 29.44 -5.09
C ASN A 3 -43.09 30.63 -5.13
N SER A 4 -43.03 31.40 -4.04
CA SER A 4 -41.94 32.32 -3.70
C SER A 4 -41.97 32.51 -2.19
N ASP A 5 -40.90 32.16 -1.49
CA ASP A 5 -40.07 33.17 -0.84
C ASP A 5 -38.77 32.56 -0.27
N ASP A 6 -37.69 33.26 -0.60
CA ASP A 6 -36.30 33.05 -0.27
C ASP A 6 -35.99 33.17 1.23
N THR A 7 -34.91 32.53 1.68
CA THR A 7 -33.78 33.26 2.29
C THR A 7 -32.55 32.35 2.37
N ALA A 8 -31.50 32.82 1.71
CA ALA A 8 -30.16 32.31 1.73
C ALA A 8 -29.47 32.52 3.10
N ASN A 9 -28.69 31.53 3.51
CA ASN A 9 -27.55 31.68 4.41
C ASN A 9 -26.49 30.74 3.82
N GLY A 10 -25.42 31.23 3.18
CA GLY A 10 -24.43 32.14 3.72
C GLY A 10 -23.12 31.36 3.74
N ASP A 11 -22.19 31.73 2.86
CA ASP A 11 -20.96 31.03 2.51
C ASP A 11 -20.09 30.60 3.69
N ASN A 12 -19.51 29.39 3.60
CA ASN A 12 -18.17 29.17 4.11
C ASN A 12 -17.27 28.66 2.98
N THR A 13 -16.78 29.62 2.19
CA THR A 13 -15.61 29.42 1.36
C THR A 13 -14.42 29.11 2.28
N THR A 14 -13.91 27.89 2.22
CA THR A 14 -12.51 27.65 2.55
C THR A 14 -11.85 26.92 1.39
N ASN A 15 -11.24 27.77 0.57
CA ASN A 15 -9.91 27.62 0.00
C ASN A 15 -9.74 26.53 -1.06
N ASP A 16 -9.74 27.06 -2.28
CA ASP A 16 -9.05 26.56 -3.45
C ASP A 16 -7.67 25.97 -3.09
N ASP A 17 -7.45 24.70 -3.47
CA ASP A 17 -6.17 24.27 -4.03
C ASP A 17 -6.42 23.04 -4.93
N ASN A 18 -6.65 23.37 -6.20
CA ASN A 18 -6.60 22.53 -7.39
C ASN A 18 -7.60 21.37 -7.54
N ALA A 19 -8.55 21.57 -8.45
CA ALA A 19 -9.17 20.48 -9.18
C ALA A 19 -8.12 19.83 -10.10
N LYS A 20 -7.92 18.52 -9.96
CA LYS A 20 -7.73 17.52 -11.04
C LYS A 20 -7.31 16.21 -10.40
N GLN A 21 -8.26 15.33 -10.07
CA GLN A 21 -8.25 13.94 -10.54
C GLN A 21 -9.71 13.46 -10.58
N SER A 22 -10.23 13.45 -11.80
CA SER A 22 -11.60 13.08 -12.14
C SER A 22 -11.68 11.57 -12.41
N LEU A 23 -12.76 10.95 -11.93
CA LEU A 23 -13.34 9.65 -12.30
C LEU A 23 -12.62 8.34 -11.86
N ILE A 24 -13.07 7.80 -10.72
CA ILE A 24 -13.79 6.52 -10.52
C ILE A 24 -13.49 6.03 -9.08
N LEU A 25 -14.53 5.84 -8.27
CA LEU A 25 -14.42 5.29 -6.92
C LEU A 25 -13.88 3.84 -6.97
N GLY A 26 -12.61 3.66 -6.64
CA GLY A 26 -11.98 2.35 -6.57
C GLY A 26 -10.51 2.37 -6.14
N LEU A 27 -10.25 2.78 -4.89
CA LEU A 27 -9.25 2.28 -3.92
C LEU A 27 -8.84 3.42 -2.98
N CYS A 28 -9.54 3.53 -1.85
CA CYS A 28 -8.92 4.06 -0.63
C CYS A 28 -7.85 3.04 -0.22
N GLY A 29 -6.64 3.21 -0.74
CA GLY A 29 -5.48 2.39 -0.41
C GLY A 29 -4.26 3.28 -0.45
N SER A 30 -3.91 3.88 0.70
CA SER A 30 -2.49 4.09 0.94
C SER A 30 -1.92 2.70 1.28
N ALA A 31 -1.79 1.90 0.23
CA ALA A 31 -1.21 0.59 0.27
C ALA A 31 0.29 0.78 0.27
N ASP A 32 0.94 0.35 1.34
CA ASP A 32 2.33 -0.09 1.21
C ASP A 32 2.31 -1.20 0.15
N GLY A 33 2.67 -0.87 -1.10
CA GLY A 33 2.31 -1.69 -2.27
C GLY A 33 2.75 -3.15 -2.19
N VAL A 34 3.84 -3.42 -1.45
CA VAL A 34 4.29 -4.79 -1.15
C VAL A 34 3.27 -5.60 -0.35
N HIS A 35 2.57 -4.99 0.62
CA HIS A 35 1.59 -5.70 1.45
C HIS A 35 0.29 -6.00 0.71
N ASP A 36 -0.05 -5.18 -0.29
CA ASP A 36 -1.16 -5.47 -1.19
C ASP A 36 -0.86 -6.67 -2.09
N ILE A 37 0.37 -6.75 -2.63
CA ILE A 37 0.82 -7.93 -3.38
C ILE A 37 0.77 -9.17 -2.49
N LEU A 38 1.25 -9.10 -1.24
CA LEU A 38 1.13 -10.23 -0.30
C LEU A 38 -0.32 -10.67 -0.13
N LYS A 39 -1.25 -9.72 0.04
CA LYS A 39 -2.67 -10.01 0.21
C LYS A 39 -3.29 -10.67 -1.03
N GLU A 40 -2.92 -10.21 -2.22
CA GLU A 40 -3.36 -10.80 -3.49
C GLU A 40 -2.93 -12.27 -3.61
N TYR A 41 -1.72 -12.57 -3.15
CA TYR A 41 -1.19 -13.94 -3.08
C TYR A 41 -1.64 -14.70 -1.83
N GLY A 42 -2.64 -14.23 -1.09
CA GLY A 42 -3.20 -14.93 0.08
C GLY A 42 -2.29 -14.94 1.32
N LEU A 43 -1.26 -14.08 1.35
CA LEU A 43 -0.33 -13.96 2.46
C LEU A 43 -0.76 -12.84 3.44
N PRO A 44 -0.42 -12.98 4.74
CA PRO A 44 -0.67 -11.92 5.72
C PRO A 44 0.11 -10.65 5.41
N LYS A 45 -0.55 -9.49 5.53
CA LYS A 45 0.08 -8.17 5.40
C LYS A 45 1.20 -7.87 6.41
N GLY A 46 1.36 -8.67 7.47
CA GLY A 46 2.36 -8.45 8.50
C GLY A 46 3.69 -9.18 8.27
N LEU A 47 3.83 -9.87 7.13
CA LEU A 47 4.96 -10.78 6.89
C LEU A 47 6.27 -10.05 6.59
N LEU A 48 6.20 -8.85 6.00
CA LEU A 48 7.37 -8.05 5.61
C LEU A 48 7.32 -6.65 6.25
N PRO A 49 8.48 -6.05 6.58
CA PRO A 49 8.55 -4.67 7.06
C PRO A 49 8.07 -3.64 6.03
N HIS A 50 7.92 -2.38 6.47
CA HIS A 50 7.60 -1.27 5.58
C HIS A 50 8.74 -1.02 4.59
N SER A 51 8.42 -1.04 3.29
CA SER A 51 9.39 -0.86 2.22
C SER A 51 9.53 0.60 1.79
N LYS A 52 10.68 0.95 1.21
CA LYS A 52 10.87 2.20 0.47
C LYS A 52 10.49 2.00 -1.00
N HIS A 53 10.93 0.88 -1.56
CA HIS A 53 10.65 0.48 -2.94
C HIS A 53 10.41 -1.03 -2.98
N HIS A 54 9.66 -1.49 -3.97
CA HIS A 54 9.44 -2.90 -4.22
C HIS A 54 9.23 -3.12 -5.72
N SER A 55 9.58 -4.31 -6.18
CA SER A 55 9.27 -4.79 -7.53
C SER A 55 8.76 -6.22 -7.46
N PHE A 56 7.77 -6.52 -8.30
CA PHE A 56 7.20 -7.85 -8.41
C PHE A 56 7.07 -8.26 -9.86
N SER A 57 7.33 -9.54 -10.16
CA SER A 57 7.19 -10.12 -11.49
C SER A 57 6.17 -11.24 -11.48
N ASP A 58 4.96 -10.96 -11.99
CA ASP A 58 3.85 -11.93 -12.05
C ASP A 58 4.22 -13.21 -12.81
N GLY A 59 5.14 -13.11 -13.78
CA GLY A 59 5.52 -14.23 -14.65
C GLY A 59 6.32 -15.32 -13.96
N ASN A 60 7.18 -14.97 -12.98
CA ASN A 60 8.02 -15.93 -12.26
C ASN A 60 7.79 -15.92 -10.73
N GLY A 61 6.90 -15.03 -10.24
CA GLY A 61 6.59 -14.82 -8.84
C GLY A 61 7.68 -14.09 -8.06
N GLU A 62 8.69 -13.50 -8.71
CA GLU A 62 9.82 -12.90 -8.01
C GLU A 62 9.46 -11.56 -7.37
N LEU A 63 9.71 -11.46 -6.08
CA LEU A 63 9.52 -10.26 -5.27
C LEU A 63 10.88 -9.74 -4.79
N VAL A 64 11.10 -8.45 -4.97
CA VAL A 64 12.24 -7.72 -4.40
C VAL A 64 11.71 -6.54 -3.61
N VAL A 65 12.21 -6.36 -2.39
CA VAL A 65 11.80 -5.32 -1.46
C VAL A 65 13.04 -4.58 -0.97
N GLU A 66 13.08 -3.27 -1.16
CA GLU A 66 14.12 -2.39 -0.62
C GLU A 66 13.59 -1.65 0.61
N LEU A 67 14.21 -1.87 1.76
CA LEU A 67 13.98 -1.12 2.98
C LEU A 67 14.78 0.18 2.99
N LYS A 68 14.33 1.17 3.77
CA LYS A 68 15.11 2.42 3.97
C LYS A 68 16.46 2.15 4.66
N ALA A 69 16.47 1.19 5.57
CA ALA A 69 17.64 0.70 6.30
C ALA A 69 17.35 -0.74 6.79
N PRO A 70 18.40 -1.54 7.08
CA PRO A 70 18.22 -2.80 7.78
C PRO A 70 17.47 -2.60 9.10
N CYS A 71 16.63 -3.56 9.48
CA CYS A 71 15.81 -3.43 10.67
C CYS A 71 15.54 -4.77 11.35
N TYR A 72 15.08 -4.70 12.59
CA TYR A 72 14.56 -5.83 13.33
C TYR A 72 13.04 -5.74 13.38
N ALA A 73 12.35 -6.81 12.98
CA ALA A 73 10.91 -6.92 13.16
C ALA A 73 10.62 -7.85 14.33
N GLN A 74 9.62 -7.50 15.13
CA GLN A 74 9.15 -8.31 16.23
C GLN A 74 7.87 -9.03 15.82
N SER A 75 7.89 -10.36 15.89
CA SER A 75 6.72 -11.23 15.75
C SER A 75 6.62 -12.12 16.99
N SER A 76 6.68 -13.45 16.86
CA SER A 76 6.97 -14.36 17.98
C SER A 76 8.40 -14.19 18.49
N ASP A 77 9.33 -13.95 17.57
CA ASP A 77 10.76 -13.75 17.79
C ASP A 77 11.20 -12.43 17.14
N ILE A 78 12.44 -12.04 17.40
CA ILE A 78 13.09 -10.90 16.74
C ILE A 78 13.78 -11.40 15.47
N ILE A 79 13.35 -10.90 14.32
CA ILE A 79 13.90 -11.26 13.01
C ILE A 79 14.66 -10.07 12.44
N TYR A 80 15.90 -10.29 12.00
CA TYR A 80 16.68 -9.29 11.28
C TYR A 80 16.36 -9.32 9.79
N TYR A 81 16.14 -8.15 9.20
CA TYR A 81 16.02 -7.95 7.77
C TYR A 81 17.12 -7.01 7.30
N ASP A 82 17.86 -7.46 6.29
CA ASP A 82 18.78 -6.56 5.58
C ASP A 82 18.02 -5.60 4.67
N ARG A 83 18.75 -4.66 4.06
CA ARG A 83 18.17 -3.61 3.23
C ARG A 83 17.41 -4.19 2.04
N ILE A 84 17.92 -5.24 1.41
CA ILE A 84 17.26 -5.89 0.28
C ILE A 84 16.72 -7.24 0.73
N ILE A 85 15.44 -7.47 0.50
CA ILE A 85 14.78 -8.76 0.73
C ILE A 85 14.31 -9.27 -0.63
N THR A 86 14.62 -10.51 -0.94
CA THR A 86 14.13 -11.20 -2.14
C THR A 86 13.32 -12.43 -1.75
N GLY A 87 12.41 -12.85 -2.62
CA GLY A 87 11.67 -14.08 -2.46
C GLY A 87 10.82 -14.40 -3.68
N LYS A 88 10.16 -15.55 -3.65
CA LYS A 88 9.20 -15.98 -4.68
C LYS A 88 7.82 -16.17 -4.08
N LEU A 89 6.83 -15.48 -4.64
CA LEU A 89 5.43 -15.58 -4.27
C LEU A 89 4.72 -16.66 -5.08
N SER A 90 3.95 -17.45 -4.37
CA SER A 90 2.91 -18.33 -4.89
C SER A 90 1.71 -18.26 -3.96
N TYR A 91 0.55 -18.77 -4.38
CA TYR A 91 -0.66 -18.60 -3.58
C TYR A 91 -0.51 -19.25 -2.19
N GLY A 92 -0.57 -18.42 -1.15
CA GLY A 92 -0.43 -18.77 0.27
C GLY A 92 1.01 -19.00 0.74
N ILE A 93 2.02 -18.85 -0.13
CA ILE A 93 3.42 -19.21 0.19
C ILE A 93 4.39 -18.17 -0.37
N ILE A 94 5.36 -17.78 0.45
CA ILE A 94 6.59 -17.14 0.00
C ILE A 94 7.77 -18.11 0.20
N SER A 95 8.52 -18.38 -0.86
CA SER A 95 9.68 -19.27 -0.85
C SER A 95 10.95 -18.53 -1.22
N ASP A 96 12.10 -19.21 -1.10
CA ASP A 96 13.41 -18.68 -1.50
C ASP A 96 13.73 -17.32 -0.90
N ILE A 97 13.31 -17.11 0.36
CA ILE A 97 13.55 -15.84 1.06
C ILE A 97 15.04 -15.70 1.33
N SER A 98 15.61 -14.59 0.88
CA SER A 98 16.97 -14.17 1.25
C SER A 98 17.04 -12.67 1.49
N SER A 99 18.03 -12.26 2.29
CA SER A 99 18.32 -10.85 2.55
C SER A 99 19.80 -10.56 2.35
N ILE A 100 20.13 -9.41 1.77
CA ILE A 100 21.51 -8.97 1.47
C ILE A 100 21.71 -7.46 1.63
#